data_AF-A0A943S8W3-F1
#
_entry.id   AF-A0A943S8W3-F1
#
_cell.length_a   1.000
_cell.length_b   1.000
_cell.length_c   1.000
_cell.angle_alpha   90.00
_cell.angle_beta   90.00
_cell.angle_gamma   90.00
#
_symmetry.space_group_name_H-M   'P 1'
#
loop_
_entity.id
_entity.type
_entity.pdbx_description
1 polymer ?
#
loop_
_entity_poly.entity_id
_entity_poly.type
_entity_poly.pdbx_seq_one_letter_code
_entity_poly.pdbx_strand_id
1 'polypeptide(L)'
;MDIIKNLIPKEKYSIKCPYSLSPIGITVHNTANSASAANEIAYMERNDKETSYHFAVDEKEIIQALPLDRNGWHAGDGATGSGNRRTIAIEICRSTSDDLNLFIQAEKNAAWLCASLCLQYGWSTKDIYTHQHWSGKNCPHKTLELGWDRFLAMVEQNMTEMSRKTEPEKKGDFEGMTAEQKKAYVKGLYVTYTGRQADPSGLNYWMDQIGDQTALIDIEKAFSNQEECRKYAVKNAYRNVMKREADSTGLKYWTDWLKKHTAAELYDQLVALKKKGNK
;
A
#
# COMPACT_ATOMS: atom_id res chain seq x y z
N MET A 1 8.92 -1.98 -12.98
CA MET A 1 10.18 -2.12 -13.73
C MET A 1 10.41 -3.60 -13.96
N ASP A 2 11.06 -3.95 -15.07
CA ASP A 2 11.47 -5.33 -15.30
C ASP A 2 12.92 -5.53 -14.84
N ILE A 3 13.21 -6.73 -14.36
CA ILE A 3 14.56 -7.16 -13.96
C ILE A 3 15.13 -7.99 -15.10
N ILE A 4 16.17 -7.49 -15.75
CA ILE A 4 16.87 -8.21 -16.82
C ILE A 4 17.82 -9.22 -16.18
N LYS A 5 17.62 -10.51 -16.47
CA LYS A 5 18.53 -11.55 -16.00
C LYS A 5 19.66 -11.76 -17.01
N ASN A 6 20.85 -11.29 -16.66
CA ASN A 6 22.08 -11.52 -17.41
C ASN A 6 23.11 -12.16 -16.47
N LEU A 7 22.84 -13.41 -16.09
CA LEU A 7 23.65 -14.11 -15.10
C LEU A 7 25.03 -14.42 -15.67
N ILE A 8 26.06 -14.23 -14.84
CA ILE A 8 27.43 -14.57 -15.25
C ILE A 8 27.56 -16.07 -15.60
N PRO A 9 28.49 -16.42 -16.49
CA PRO A 9 28.75 -17.81 -16.84
C PRO A 9 29.16 -18.67 -15.64
N LYS A 10 28.76 -19.95 -15.62
CA LYS A 10 28.99 -20.85 -14.48
C LYS A 10 30.47 -21.09 -14.21
N GLU A 11 31.31 -21.02 -15.23
CA GLU A 11 32.77 -21.12 -15.14
C GLU A 11 33.39 -20.00 -14.28
N LYS A 12 32.70 -18.88 -14.09
CA LYS A 12 33.14 -17.78 -13.20
C LYS A 12 32.69 -17.96 -11.76
N TYR A 13 31.84 -18.95 -11.44
CA TYR A 13 31.25 -19.07 -10.10
C TYR A 13 32.31 -19.30 -9.02
N SER A 14 33.38 -20.06 -9.30
CA SER A 14 34.47 -20.29 -8.34
C SER A 14 35.16 -19.01 -7.88
N ILE A 15 35.13 -17.95 -8.71
CA ILE A 15 35.75 -16.66 -8.43
C ILE A 15 34.72 -15.66 -7.91
N LYS A 16 33.54 -15.60 -8.56
CA LYS A 16 32.57 -14.53 -8.36
C LYS A 16 31.50 -14.84 -7.32
N CYS A 17 31.10 -16.09 -7.16
CA CYS A 17 30.02 -16.46 -6.26
C CYS A 17 30.16 -17.93 -5.81
N PRO A 18 31.26 -18.33 -5.16
CA PRO A 18 31.59 -19.74 -4.95
C PRO A 18 30.66 -20.46 -3.98
N TYR A 19 29.98 -19.74 -3.10
CA TYR A 19 29.18 -20.31 -2.01
C TYR A 19 27.68 -20.11 -2.20
N SER A 20 26.90 -21.04 -1.63
CA SER A 20 25.46 -20.88 -1.48
C SER A 20 25.12 -19.73 -0.52
N LEU A 21 23.96 -19.13 -0.74
CA LEU A 21 23.41 -18.02 0.01
C LEU A 21 21.97 -18.32 0.42
N SER A 22 21.67 -18.13 1.70
CA SER A 22 20.30 -17.97 2.20
C SER A 22 20.21 -16.54 2.72
N PRO A 23 19.72 -15.60 1.89
CA PRO A 23 19.84 -14.18 2.19
C PRO A 23 18.94 -13.81 3.39
N ILE A 24 19.38 -12.80 4.15
CA ILE A 24 18.62 -12.21 5.27
C ILE A 24 18.30 -10.75 5.03
N GLY A 25 18.66 -10.21 3.87
CA GLY A 25 18.57 -8.79 3.60
C GLY A 25 19.39 -8.36 2.41
N ILE A 26 19.53 -7.05 2.26
CA ILE A 26 20.09 -6.38 1.10
C ILE A 26 21.25 -5.50 1.55
N THR A 27 22.36 -5.48 0.81
CA THR A 27 23.42 -4.47 0.99
C THR A 27 23.44 -3.52 -0.21
N VAL A 28 23.23 -2.24 0.07
CA VAL A 28 23.23 -1.18 -0.95
C VAL A 28 24.63 -0.57 -1.09
N HIS A 29 25.03 -0.38 -2.35
CA HIS A 29 26.31 0.21 -2.75
C HIS A 29 26.11 1.34 -3.76
N ASN A 30 27.15 2.15 -3.91
CA ASN A 30 27.30 3.05 -5.04
C ASN A 30 28.58 2.65 -5.76
N THR A 31 28.54 2.62 -7.09
CA THR A 31 29.66 2.12 -7.90
C THR A 31 30.92 2.98 -7.80
N ALA A 32 30.79 4.21 -7.28
CA ALA A 32 31.81 5.26 -7.35
C ALA A 32 32.29 5.51 -8.80
N ASN A 33 31.35 5.42 -9.73
CA ASN A 33 31.58 5.52 -11.17
C ASN A 33 30.37 6.17 -11.88
N SER A 34 30.58 6.61 -13.12
CA SER A 34 29.56 7.19 -14.00
C SER A 34 29.06 6.21 -15.07
N ALA A 35 29.48 4.95 -15.06
CA ALA A 35 29.07 3.93 -16.03
C ALA A 35 27.59 3.50 -15.89
N SER A 36 27.04 2.89 -16.93
CA SER A 36 25.71 2.25 -16.95
C SER A 36 25.74 0.89 -16.25
N ALA A 37 24.57 0.37 -15.89
CA ALA A 37 24.41 -0.95 -15.30
C ALA A 37 25.00 -2.05 -16.19
N ALA A 38 24.73 -2.00 -17.51
CA ALA A 38 25.29 -2.94 -18.47
C ALA A 38 26.82 -2.94 -18.49
N ASN A 39 27.46 -1.77 -18.39
CA ASN A 39 28.92 -1.65 -18.38
C ASN A 39 29.52 -2.15 -17.06
N GLU A 40 28.86 -1.90 -15.93
CA GLU A 40 29.27 -2.43 -14.63
C GLU A 40 29.22 -3.96 -14.62
N ILE A 41 28.13 -4.56 -15.12
CA ILE A 41 28.03 -6.03 -15.24
C ILE A 41 29.07 -6.59 -16.20
N ALA A 42 29.23 -6.01 -17.39
CA ALA A 42 30.21 -6.46 -18.37
C ALA A 42 31.65 -6.37 -17.85
N TYR A 43 31.97 -5.33 -17.05
CA TYR A 43 33.26 -5.23 -16.38
C TYR A 43 33.44 -6.32 -15.32
N MET A 44 32.44 -6.51 -14.45
CA MET A 44 32.47 -7.50 -13.38
C MET A 44 32.65 -8.91 -13.94
N GLU A 45 31.95 -9.26 -15.02
CA GLU A 45 32.01 -10.56 -15.67
C GLU A 45 33.38 -10.84 -16.33
N ARG A 46 33.92 -9.87 -17.10
CA ARG A 46 35.14 -10.09 -17.90
C ARG A 46 36.41 -10.27 -17.07
N ASN A 47 36.45 -9.75 -15.84
CA ASN A 47 37.64 -9.79 -14.99
C ASN A 47 37.64 -11.01 -14.04
N ASP A 48 38.81 -11.34 -13.49
CA ASP A 48 39.03 -12.46 -12.56
C ASP A 48 39.21 -12.01 -11.11
N LYS A 49 38.70 -10.82 -10.74
CA LYS A 49 38.75 -10.33 -9.36
C LYS A 49 37.65 -10.98 -8.52
N GLU A 50 37.95 -11.24 -7.25
CA GLU A 50 36.96 -11.60 -6.21
C GLU A 50 36.19 -10.34 -5.76
N THR A 51 35.46 -9.74 -6.72
CA THR A 51 34.54 -8.63 -6.48
C THR A 51 33.34 -8.82 -7.39
N SER A 52 32.16 -8.85 -6.80
CA SER A 52 30.92 -9.21 -7.48
C SER A 52 29.70 -8.81 -6.66
N TYR A 53 28.58 -8.57 -7.35
CA TYR A 53 27.33 -8.08 -6.78
C TYR A 53 26.15 -8.62 -7.59
N HIS A 54 25.01 -8.80 -6.94
CA HIS A 54 23.85 -9.45 -7.55
C HIS A 54 23.18 -8.58 -8.60
N PHE A 55 23.12 -7.27 -8.36
CA PHE A 55 22.45 -6.32 -9.24
C PHE A 55 23.29 -5.08 -9.50
N ALA A 56 23.24 -4.58 -10.74
CA ALA A 56 23.56 -3.20 -11.08
C ALA A 56 22.29 -2.48 -11.52
N VAL A 57 22.11 -1.25 -11.04
CA VAL A 57 20.93 -0.44 -11.32
C VAL A 57 21.35 0.92 -11.83
N ASP A 58 20.86 1.30 -13.00
CA ASP A 58 21.04 2.64 -13.57
C ASP A 58 19.69 3.32 -13.85
N GLU A 59 19.72 4.46 -14.52
CA GLU A 59 18.53 5.25 -14.80
C GLU A 59 17.51 4.56 -15.72
N LYS A 60 17.91 3.52 -16.46
CA LYS A 60 17.08 2.82 -17.46
C LYS A 60 16.67 1.43 -17.01
N GLU A 61 17.57 0.68 -16.41
CA GLU A 61 17.41 -0.75 -16.23
C GLU A 61 17.97 -1.29 -14.90
N ILE A 62 17.47 -2.47 -14.52
CA ILE A 62 18.00 -3.29 -13.43
C ILE A 62 18.52 -4.58 -14.07
N ILE A 63 19.80 -4.88 -13.89
CA ILE A 63 20.41 -6.10 -14.41
C ILE A 63 20.84 -6.98 -13.24
N GLN A 64 20.32 -8.20 -13.20
CA GLN A 64 20.75 -9.26 -12.29
C GLN A 64 21.90 -10.07 -12.90
N ALA A 65 23.04 -10.10 -12.22
CA ALA A 65 24.24 -10.80 -12.68
C ALA A 65 24.60 -12.04 -11.84
N LEU A 66 24.17 -12.12 -10.58
CA LEU A 66 24.36 -13.32 -9.75
C LEU A 66 23.02 -13.98 -9.40
N PRO A 67 22.97 -15.33 -9.32
CA PRO A 67 21.86 -16.02 -8.69
C PRO A 67 21.65 -15.55 -7.23
N LEU A 68 20.40 -15.46 -6.78
CA LEU A 68 20.07 -15.00 -5.41
C LEU A 68 20.36 -16.05 -4.32
N ASP A 69 20.63 -17.29 -4.72
CA ASP A 69 21.03 -18.41 -3.87
C ASP A 69 22.55 -18.60 -3.84
N ARG A 70 23.33 -17.63 -4.35
CA ARG A 70 24.80 -17.61 -4.31
C ARG A 70 25.33 -16.29 -3.76
N ASN A 71 26.49 -16.33 -3.11
CA ASN A 71 27.10 -15.17 -2.48
C ASN A 71 27.67 -14.18 -3.52
N GLY A 72 27.96 -12.96 -3.08
CA GLY A 72 28.83 -12.02 -3.81
C GLY A 72 30.03 -11.64 -2.96
N TRP A 73 31.02 -11.00 -3.57
CA TRP A 73 32.18 -10.41 -2.89
C TRP A 73 32.07 -8.88 -2.98
N HIS A 74 31.40 -8.26 -2.00
CA HIS A 74 31.03 -6.85 -2.06
C HIS A 74 31.17 -6.09 -0.74
N ALA A 75 31.03 -6.73 0.41
CA ALA A 75 30.86 -6.05 1.70
C ALA A 75 32.17 -5.74 2.44
N GLY A 76 33.30 -6.29 1.98
CA GLY A 76 34.62 -6.05 2.58
C GLY A 76 34.80 -6.66 3.98
N ASP A 77 33.95 -7.61 4.37
CA ASP A 77 33.95 -8.25 5.70
C ASP A 77 34.52 -9.68 5.69
N GLY A 78 35.38 -9.96 4.69
CA GLY A 78 36.09 -11.24 4.54
C GLY A 78 35.25 -12.40 4.01
N ALA A 79 35.84 -13.60 3.99
CA ALA A 79 35.24 -14.80 3.37
C ALA A 79 34.02 -15.36 4.13
N THR A 80 33.89 -15.01 5.41
CA THR A 80 32.86 -15.54 6.32
C THR A 80 31.96 -14.46 6.91
N GLY A 81 32.17 -13.19 6.56
CA GLY A 81 31.37 -12.07 7.06
C GLY A 81 29.93 -12.11 6.55
N SER A 82 29.01 -11.59 7.37
CA SER A 82 27.56 -11.66 7.08
C SER A 82 27.14 -10.83 5.87
N GLY A 83 27.82 -9.72 5.57
CA GLY A 83 27.58 -8.93 4.38
C GLY A 83 27.78 -9.77 3.12
N ASN A 84 28.99 -10.30 2.92
CA ASN A 84 29.29 -11.17 1.77
C ASN A 84 28.47 -12.46 1.74
N ARG A 85 28.19 -13.06 2.90
CA ARG A 85 27.65 -14.43 2.99
C ARG A 85 26.17 -14.54 3.28
N ARG A 86 25.47 -13.43 3.53
CA ARG A 86 24.04 -13.43 3.91
C ARG A 86 23.23 -12.28 3.29
N THR A 87 23.78 -11.45 2.42
CA THR A 87 23.00 -10.37 1.79
C THR A 87 23.06 -10.38 0.27
N ILE A 88 22.02 -9.81 -0.34
CA ILE A 88 21.95 -9.53 -1.77
C ILE A 88 22.55 -8.13 -2.01
N ALA A 89 23.55 -8.02 -2.88
CA ALA A 89 24.23 -6.78 -3.17
C ALA A 89 23.58 -6.03 -4.35
N ILE A 90 23.30 -4.74 -4.15
CA ILE A 90 22.77 -3.83 -5.18
C ILE A 90 23.73 -2.67 -5.37
N GLU A 91 24.31 -2.56 -6.57
CA GLU A 91 25.13 -1.43 -6.99
C GLU A 91 24.27 -0.37 -7.70
N ILE A 92 24.21 0.83 -7.12
CA ILE A 92 23.58 2.00 -7.76
C ILE A 92 24.64 2.71 -8.60
N CYS A 93 24.42 2.73 -9.91
CA CYS A 93 25.30 3.32 -10.91
C CYS A 93 25.24 4.85 -10.89
N ARG A 94 26.06 5.50 -11.73
CA ARG A 94 26.04 6.97 -11.95
C ARG A 94 26.41 7.84 -10.74
N SER A 95 26.89 7.26 -9.64
CA SER A 95 27.16 8.00 -8.39
C SER A 95 28.24 9.08 -8.48
N THR A 96 29.04 9.11 -9.56
CA THR A 96 30.03 10.17 -9.85
C THR A 96 29.73 10.89 -11.18
N SER A 97 28.52 10.76 -11.71
CA SER A 97 28.08 11.47 -12.91
C SER A 97 27.96 12.98 -12.64
N ASP A 98 28.36 13.81 -13.59
CA ASP A 98 28.13 15.26 -13.55
C ASP A 98 26.64 15.61 -13.71
N ASP A 99 25.86 14.74 -14.36
CA ASP A 99 24.40 14.84 -14.39
C ASP A 99 23.80 14.08 -13.20
N LEU A 100 23.38 14.84 -12.19
CA LEU A 100 22.75 14.33 -10.98
C LEU A 100 21.43 13.58 -11.27
N ASN A 101 20.71 13.93 -12.34
CA ASN A 101 19.42 13.30 -12.63
C ASN A 101 19.57 11.82 -12.99
N LEU A 102 20.68 11.44 -13.63
CA LEU A 102 20.98 10.03 -13.90
C LEU A 102 21.10 9.23 -12.60
N PHE A 103 21.81 9.77 -11.61
CA PHE A 103 21.93 9.13 -10.31
C PHE A 103 20.59 9.10 -9.56
N ILE A 104 19.85 10.21 -9.52
CA ILE A 104 18.55 10.26 -8.83
C ILE A 104 17.57 9.24 -9.42
N GLN A 105 17.55 9.07 -10.75
CA GLN A 105 16.70 8.06 -11.36
C GLN A 105 17.20 6.63 -11.09
N ALA A 106 18.51 6.39 -11.15
CA ALA A 106 19.10 5.09 -10.77
C ALA A 106 18.77 4.71 -9.32
N GLU A 107 18.82 5.68 -8.41
CA GLU A 107 18.52 5.48 -7.00
C GLU A 107 17.02 5.19 -6.76
N LYS A 108 16.11 5.86 -7.48
CA LYS A 108 14.68 5.51 -7.46
C LYS A 108 14.43 4.09 -7.94
N ASN A 109 15.10 3.69 -9.02
CA ASN A 109 15.02 2.33 -9.55
C ASN A 109 15.56 1.30 -8.54
N ALA A 110 16.65 1.64 -7.83
CA ALA A 110 17.20 0.80 -6.78
C ALA A 110 16.29 0.70 -5.55
N ALA A 111 15.61 1.78 -5.17
CA ALA A 111 14.60 1.76 -4.12
C ALA A 111 13.41 0.85 -4.48
N TRP A 112 12.96 0.90 -5.75
CA TRP A 112 11.95 -0.02 -6.27
C TRP A 112 12.42 -1.48 -6.21
N LEU A 113 13.67 -1.77 -6.59
CA LEU A 113 14.24 -3.11 -6.49
C LEU A 113 14.31 -3.61 -5.04
N CYS A 114 14.76 -2.76 -4.11
CA CYS A 114 14.80 -3.10 -2.70
C CYS A 114 13.41 -3.45 -2.17
N ALA A 115 12.40 -2.65 -2.51
CA ALA A 115 11.01 -2.90 -2.10
C ALA A 115 10.49 -4.25 -2.64
N SER A 116 10.74 -4.54 -3.92
CA SER A 116 10.35 -5.80 -4.56
C SER A 116 10.97 -7.01 -3.85
N LEU A 117 12.27 -6.96 -3.55
CA LEU A 117 12.97 -8.02 -2.82
C LEU A 117 12.48 -8.14 -1.37
N CYS A 118 12.24 -7.03 -0.67
CA CYS A 118 11.69 -7.06 0.68
C CYS A 118 10.32 -7.77 0.71
N LEU A 119 9.42 -7.44 -0.22
CA LEU A 119 8.13 -8.12 -0.33
C LEU A 119 8.27 -9.60 -0.69
N GLN A 120 9.20 -9.95 -1.59
CA GLN A 120 9.45 -11.34 -1.97
C GLN A 120 9.90 -12.21 -0.80
N TYR A 121 10.74 -11.68 0.09
CA TYR A 121 11.34 -12.45 1.18
C TYR A 121 10.72 -12.18 2.56
N GLY A 122 9.70 -11.32 2.64
CA GLY A 122 9.06 -10.93 3.91
C GLY A 122 9.96 -10.06 4.81
N TRP A 123 10.85 -9.27 4.19
CA TRP A 123 11.72 -8.33 4.89
C TRP A 123 11.12 -6.93 4.99
N SER A 124 11.77 -6.09 5.79
CA SER A 124 11.46 -4.68 5.98
C SER A 124 12.66 -3.80 5.65
N THR A 125 12.49 -2.49 5.74
CA THR A 125 13.59 -1.52 5.62
C THR A 125 14.69 -1.72 6.67
N LYS A 126 14.44 -2.45 7.77
CA LYS A 126 15.45 -2.82 8.77
C LYS A 126 16.44 -3.88 8.29
N ASP A 127 16.08 -4.60 7.25
CA ASP A 127 16.90 -5.67 6.64
C ASP A 127 17.70 -5.15 5.43
N ILE A 128 17.77 -3.82 5.28
CA ILE A 128 18.56 -3.12 4.27
C ILE A 128 19.75 -2.46 4.95
N TYR A 129 20.94 -2.86 4.54
CA TYR A 129 22.21 -2.46 5.10
C TYR A 129 22.99 -1.62 4.08
N THR A 130 23.84 -0.72 4.56
CA THR A 130 24.88 -0.08 3.74
C THR A 130 26.12 -0.97 3.71
N HIS A 131 26.99 -0.80 2.71
CA HIS A 131 28.35 -1.37 2.80
C HIS A 131 29.05 -0.86 4.07
N GLN A 132 28.89 0.43 4.39
CA GLN A 132 29.46 1.04 5.59
C GLN A 132 29.13 0.28 6.88
N HIS A 133 27.92 -0.29 7.00
CA HIS A 133 27.53 -1.11 8.14
C HIS A 133 28.48 -2.30 8.37
N TRP A 134 28.97 -2.93 7.29
CA TRP A 134 29.76 -4.15 7.36
C TRP A 134 31.26 -3.89 7.57
N SER A 135 31.82 -2.89 6.90
CA SER A 135 33.28 -2.66 6.89
C SER A 135 33.73 -1.25 7.27
N GLY A 136 32.80 -0.32 7.51
CA GLY A 136 33.10 1.08 7.75
C GLY A 136 33.44 1.89 6.50
N LYS A 137 33.52 1.27 5.31
CA LYS A 137 33.72 1.99 4.04
C LYS A 137 32.62 3.02 3.83
N ASN A 138 32.95 4.26 3.45
CA ASN A 138 31.95 5.26 3.07
C ASN A 138 31.23 4.88 1.76
N CYS A 139 30.28 3.96 1.84
CA CYS A 139 29.50 3.43 0.72
C CYS A 139 28.14 2.96 1.25
N PRO A 140 27.00 3.32 0.63
CA PRO A 140 26.83 4.04 -0.64
C PRO A 140 27.04 5.56 -0.51
N HIS A 141 28.15 6.11 -0.99
CA HIS A 141 28.61 7.47 -0.65
C HIS A 141 27.61 8.57 -1.03
N LYS A 142 27.05 8.53 -2.25
CA LYS A 142 26.12 9.55 -2.75
C LYS A 142 24.74 9.40 -2.14
N THR A 143 24.29 8.17 -1.93
CA THR A 143 23.02 7.90 -1.21
C THR A 143 23.11 8.35 0.26
N LEU A 144 24.26 8.14 0.92
CA LEU A 144 24.52 8.64 2.27
C LEU A 144 24.53 10.17 2.30
N GLU A 145 25.18 10.82 1.32
CA GLU A 145 25.20 12.28 1.16
C GLU A 145 23.78 12.88 1.03
N LEU A 146 22.89 12.23 0.27
CA LEU A 146 21.50 12.64 0.10
C LEU A 146 20.57 12.21 1.26
N GLY A 147 21.10 11.50 2.26
CA GLY A 147 20.35 10.99 3.42
C GLY A 147 19.88 9.55 3.25
N TRP A 148 20.37 8.67 4.14
CA TRP A 148 19.98 7.25 4.18
C TRP A 148 18.50 7.05 4.53
N ASP A 149 17.97 7.79 5.51
CA ASP A 149 16.56 7.69 5.89
C ASP A 149 15.61 8.12 4.74
N ARG A 150 16.03 9.08 3.91
CA ARG A 150 15.32 9.45 2.68
C ARG A 150 15.28 8.28 1.71
N PHE A 151 16.39 7.54 1.54
CA PHE A 151 16.40 6.35 0.71
C PHE A 151 15.47 5.25 1.25
N LEU A 152 15.54 4.95 2.55
CA LEU A 152 14.63 3.97 3.16
C LEU A 152 13.16 4.37 3.04
N ALA A 153 12.84 5.67 3.14
CA ALA A 153 11.48 6.17 2.91
C ALA A 153 10.99 5.92 1.47
N MET A 154 11.86 6.05 0.46
CA MET A 154 11.51 5.68 -0.92
C MET A 154 11.23 4.18 -1.05
N VAL A 155 11.98 3.33 -0.35
CA VAL A 155 11.73 1.88 -0.32
C VAL A 155 10.37 1.58 0.30
N GLU A 156 10.09 2.13 1.49
CA GLU A 156 8.82 1.95 2.20
C GLU A 156 7.60 2.39 1.37
N GLN A 157 7.74 3.51 0.66
CA GLN A 157 6.71 4.00 -0.26
C GLN A 157 6.48 2.99 -1.40
N ASN A 158 7.53 2.49 -2.04
CA ASN A 158 7.42 1.48 -3.09
C ASN A 158 6.78 0.19 -2.56
N MET A 159 7.15 -0.27 -1.36
CA MET A 159 6.53 -1.44 -0.73
C MET A 159 5.03 -1.23 -0.55
N THR A 160 4.62 -0.07 -0.03
CA THR A 160 3.20 0.28 0.14
C THR A 160 2.45 0.29 -1.19
N GLU A 161 3.01 0.92 -2.23
CA GLU A 161 2.39 1.00 -3.55
C GLU A 161 2.29 -0.37 -4.24
N MET A 162 3.30 -1.22 -4.08
CA MET A 162 3.29 -2.59 -4.59
C MET A 162 2.26 -3.46 -3.86
N SER A 163 2.21 -3.39 -2.52
CA SER A 163 1.24 -4.14 -1.72
C SER A 163 -0.20 -3.78 -2.08
N ARG A 164 -0.51 -2.48 -2.28
CA ARG A 164 -1.83 -2.03 -2.74
C ARG A 164 -2.24 -2.60 -4.10
N LYS A 165 -1.27 -2.79 -5.01
CA LYS A 165 -1.53 -3.38 -6.34
C LYS A 165 -1.74 -4.90 -6.28
N THR A 166 -1.25 -5.56 -5.22
CA THR A 166 -1.39 -7.00 -5.01
C THR A 166 -2.53 -7.39 -4.08
N GLU A 167 -3.10 -6.44 -3.32
CA GLU A 167 -4.34 -6.69 -2.59
C GLU A 167 -5.44 -7.02 -3.61
N PRO A 168 -6.19 -8.13 -3.44
CA PRO A 168 -7.36 -8.37 -4.27
C PRO A 168 -8.27 -7.16 -4.12
N GLU A 169 -8.75 -6.61 -5.24
CA GLU A 169 -9.74 -5.53 -5.19
C GLU A 169 -10.85 -5.94 -4.22
N LYS A 170 -11.12 -5.11 -3.22
CA LYS A 170 -12.15 -5.40 -2.24
C LYS A 170 -13.50 -5.33 -2.96
N LYS A 171 -13.97 -6.50 -3.38
CA LYS A 171 -15.28 -6.72 -3.97
C LYS A 171 -16.33 -6.24 -2.97
N GLY A 172 -17.14 -5.27 -3.37
CA GLY A 172 -18.22 -4.75 -2.55
C GLY A 172 -19.34 -5.79 -2.44
N ASP A 173 -20.21 -5.66 -1.45
CA ASP A 173 -21.35 -6.56 -1.26
C ASP A 173 -22.31 -6.57 -2.47
N PHE A 174 -22.27 -5.53 -3.30
CA PHE A 174 -23.04 -5.43 -4.55
C PHE A 174 -22.37 -6.12 -5.75
N GLU A 175 -21.14 -6.60 -5.60
CA GLU A 175 -20.47 -7.34 -6.66
C GLU A 175 -21.20 -8.67 -6.92
N GLY A 176 -21.47 -8.98 -8.19
CA GLY A 176 -22.23 -10.18 -8.58
C GLY A 176 -23.74 -10.05 -8.43
N MET A 177 -24.27 -8.94 -7.88
CA MET A 177 -25.70 -8.65 -7.91
C MET A 177 -26.12 -8.15 -9.30
N THR A 178 -27.26 -8.63 -9.80
CA THR A 178 -27.87 -8.09 -11.02
C THR A 178 -28.41 -6.67 -10.78
N ALA A 179 -28.65 -5.92 -11.85
CA ALA A 179 -29.28 -4.60 -11.76
C ALA A 179 -30.64 -4.65 -11.04
N GLU A 180 -31.41 -5.72 -11.23
CA GLU A 180 -32.70 -5.94 -10.57
C GLU A 180 -32.53 -6.18 -9.06
N GLN A 181 -31.52 -6.93 -8.64
CA GLN A 181 -31.21 -7.15 -7.23
C GLN A 181 -30.76 -5.87 -6.54
N LYS A 182 -29.86 -5.10 -7.17
CA LYS A 182 -29.45 -3.76 -6.70
C LYS A 182 -30.67 -2.83 -6.56
N LYS A 183 -31.55 -2.82 -7.57
CA LYS A 183 -32.78 -2.02 -7.58
C LYS A 183 -33.78 -2.45 -6.52
N ALA A 184 -33.91 -3.75 -6.25
CA ALA A 184 -34.76 -4.30 -5.19
C ALA A 184 -34.24 -3.89 -3.80
N TYR A 185 -32.93 -3.92 -3.58
CA TYR A 185 -32.31 -3.47 -2.34
C TYR A 185 -32.63 -1.99 -2.06
N VAL A 186 -32.39 -1.10 -3.04
CA VAL A 186 -32.70 0.34 -2.89
C VAL A 186 -34.20 0.58 -2.62
N LYS A 187 -35.09 -0.15 -3.29
CA LYS A 187 -36.53 -0.09 -3.01
C LYS A 187 -36.85 -0.49 -1.56
N GLY A 188 -36.18 -1.52 -1.05
CA GLY A 188 -36.29 -1.95 0.34
C GLY A 188 -35.88 -0.85 1.33
N LEU A 189 -34.82 -0.09 1.02
CA LEU A 189 -34.41 1.06 1.84
C LEU A 189 -35.49 2.14 1.90
N TYR A 190 -36.11 2.50 0.76
CA TYR A 190 -37.21 3.46 0.75
C TYR A 190 -38.36 3.01 1.65
N VAL A 191 -38.82 1.77 1.52
CA VAL A 191 -39.92 1.25 2.36
C VAL A 191 -39.54 1.28 3.83
N THR A 192 -38.33 0.84 4.17
CA THR A 192 -37.86 0.72 5.56
C THR A 192 -37.64 2.07 6.23
N TYR A 193 -36.94 2.98 5.55
CA TYR A 193 -36.47 4.24 6.15
C TYR A 193 -37.41 5.42 5.92
N THR A 194 -38.36 5.32 5.00
CA THR A 194 -39.29 6.42 4.67
C THR A 194 -40.76 6.03 4.68
N GLY A 195 -41.07 4.73 4.70
CA GLY A 195 -42.44 4.22 4.66
C GLY A 195 -43.15 4.41 3.31
N ARG A 196 -42.45 4.86 2.27
CA ARG A 196 -42.99 5.05 0.91
C ARG A 196 -42.25 4.20 -0.11
N GLN A 197 -42.82 4.08 -1.30
CA GLN A 197 -42.15 3.52 -2.46
C GLN A 197 -41.16 4.54 -3.05
N ALA A 198 -40.10 4.03 -3.65
CA ALA A 198 -39.13 4.82 -4.40
C ALA A 198 -39.80 5.45 -5.63
N ASP A 199 -39.64 6.75 -5.82
CA ASP A 199 -39.94 7.40 -7.09
C ASP A 199 -38.82 7.12 -8.12
N PRO A 200 -39.08 7.27 -9.43
CA PRO A 200 -38.09 6.96 -10.46
C PRO A 200 -36.77 7.75 -10.31
N SER A 201 -36.84 9.03 -9.93
CA SER A 201 -35.66 9.90 -9.81
C SER A 201 -34.79 9.49 -8.63
N GLY A 202 -35.40 9.26 -7.46
CA GLY A 202 -34.68 8.79 -6.28
C GLY A 202 -34.06 7.40 -6.48
N LEU A 203 -34.77 6.50 -7.16
CA LEU A 203 -34.26 5.18 -7.48
C LEU A 203 -33.03 5.25 -8.40
N ASN A 204 -33.07 6.08 -9.44
CA ASN A 204 -31.93 6.26 -10.34
C ASN A 204 -30.73 6.88 -9.61
N TYR A 205 -30.95 7.92 -8.80
CA TYR A 205 -29.88 8.55 -8.02
C TYR A 205 -29.10 7.53 -7.19
N TRP A 206 -29.79 6.65 -6.47
CA TRP A 206 -29.16 5.63 -5.63
C TRP A 206 -28.52 4.50 -6.42
N MET A 207 -29.10 4.11 -7.55
CA MET A 207 -28.46 3.15 -8.45
C MET A 207 -27.13 3.67 -9.00
N ASP A 208 -27.02 4.97 -9.26
CA ASP A 208 -25.78 5.61 -9.73
C ASP A 208 -24.68 5.67 -8.65
N GLN A 209 -25.02 5.49 -7.38
CA GLN A 209 -24.04 5.42 -6.27
C GLN A 209 -23.48 4.00 -6.05
N ILE A 210 -24.03 2.98 -6.72
CA ILE A 210 -23.66 1.58 -6.51
C ILE A 210 -22.69 1.12 -7.60
N GLY A 211 -21.42 1.00 -7.24
CA GLY A 211 -20.38 0.35 -8.03
C GLY A 211 -20.03 -1.05 -7.50
N ASP A 212 -19.12 -1.75 -8.19
CA ASP A 212 -18.71 -3.11 -7.83
C ASP A 212 -17.92 -3.19 -6.51
N GLN A 213 -17.37 -2.07 -6.04
CA GLN A 213 -16.64 -1.97 -4.77
C GLN A 213 -17.51 -1.39 -3.63
N THR A 214 -18.77 -1.04 -3.89
CA THR A 214 -19.67 -0.44 -2.90
C THR A 214 -20.12 -1.48 -1.86
N ALA A 215 -20.04 -1.14 -0.57
CA ALA A 215 -20.59 -1.97 0.50
C ALA A 215 -22.06 -1.60 0.80
N LEU A 216 -22.88 -2.58 1.21
CA LEU A 216 -24.29 -2.35 1.55
C LEU A 216 -24.44 -1.30 2.67
N ILE A 217 -23.53 -1.36 3.65
CA ILE A 217 -23.51 -0.47 4.82
C ILE A 217 -23.25 0.99 4.46
N ASP A 218 -22.45 1.25 3.41
CA ASP A 218 -22.15 2.62 2.98
C ASP A 218 -23.39 3.25 2.33
N ILE A 219 -24.11 2.48 1.52
CA ILE A 219 -25.39 2.90 0.93
C ILE A 219 -26.45 3.09 2.02
N GLU A 220 -26.60 2.14 2.96
CA GLU A 220 -27.59 2.25 4.04
C GLU A 220 -27.33 3.46 4.94
N LYS A 221 -26.05 3.70 5.28
CA LYS A 221 -25.64 4.86 6.07
C LYS A 221 -25.89 6.18 5.32
N ALA A 222 -25.56 6.25 4.03
CA ALA A 222 -25.86 7.43 3.22
C ALA A 222 -27.37 7.67 3.13
N PHE A 223 -28.15 6.59 2.94
CA PHE A 223 -29.60 6.64 2.77
C PHE A 223 -30.32 7.10 4.03
N SER A 224 -30.05 6.44 5.16
CA SER A 224 -30.64 6.77 6.47
C SER A 224 -30.29 8.19 6.94
N ASN A 225 -29.20 8.77 6.43
CA ASN A 225 -28.79 10.15 6.69
C ASN A 225 -29.53 11.20 5.86
N GLN A 226 -30.50 10.84 5.03
CA GLN A 226 -31.39 11.81 4.41
C GLN A 226 -32.35 12.43 5.43
N GLU A 227 -32.73 13.68 5.21
CA GLU A 227 -33.66 14.39 6.10
C GLU A 227 -35.03 13.73 6.17
N GLU A 228 -35.53 13.18 5.05
CA GLU A 228 -36.81 12.45 5.04
C GLU A 228 -36.77 11.21 5.94
N CYS A 229 -35.65 10.47 5.92
CA CYS A 229 -35.46 9.28 6.75
C CYS A 229 -35.48 9.64 8.24
N ARG A 230 -34.75 10.69 8.64
CA ARG A 230 -34.78 11.20 10.02
C ARG A 230 -36.18 11.64 10.44
N LYS A 231 -36.90 12.39 9.60
CA LYS A 231 -38.28 12.82 9.90
C LYS A 231 -39.21 11.62 10.07
N TYR A 232 -39.07 10.60 9.22
CA TYR A 232 -39.86 9.37 9.32
C TYR A 232 -39.58 8.61 10.62
N ALA A 233 -38.30 8.45 10.98
CA ALA A 233 -37.89 7.84 12.24
C ALA A 233 -38.49 8.56 13.46
N VAL A 234 -38.47 9.89 13.48
CA VAL A 234 -39.08 10.69 14.55
C VAL A 234 -40.58 10.50 14.63
N LYS A 235 -41.30 10.57 13.49
CA LYS A 235 -42.76 10.36 13.47
C LYS A 235 -43.13 8.98 14.00
N ASN A 236 -42.43 7.94 13.58
CA ASN A 236 -42.67 6.58 14.06
C ASN A 236 -42.36 6.43 15.55
N ALA A 237 -41.25 7.00 16.03
CA ALA A 237 -40.91 6.94 17.44
C ALA A 237 -41.97 7.62 18.32
N TYR A 238 -42.50 8.77 17.90
CA TYR A 238 -43.60 9.46 18.59
C TYR A 238 -44.89 8.62 18.62
N ARG A 239 -45.31 8.05 17.48
CA ARG A 239 -46.49 7.17 17.42
C ARG A 239 -46.34 5.96 18.33
N ASN A 240 -45.18 5.33 18.31
CA ASN A 240 -44.92 4.09 19.02
C ASN A 240 -44.81 4.32 20.53
N VAL A 241 -44.05 5.34 20.96
CA VAL A 241 -43.76 5.61 22.37
C VAL A 241 -44.80 6.53 22.99
N MET A 242 -45.02 7.69 22.39
CA MET A 242 -45.86 8.77 22.95
C MET A 242 -47.35 8.60 22.63
N LYS A 243 -47.72 7.69 21.71
CA LYS A 243 -49.10 7.45 21.25
C LYS A 243 -49.78 8.71 20.69
N ARG A 244 -48.99 9.61 20.10
CA ARG A 244 -49.43 10.84 19.42
C ARG A 244 -48.46 11.22 18.30
N GLU A 245 -48.88 12.12 17.42
CA GLU A 245 -47.95 12.74 16.47
C GLU A 245 -46.99 13.72 17.17
N ALA A 246 -45.80 13.88 16.57
CA ALA A 246 -44.91 14.98 16.93
C ALA A 246 -45.51 16.31 16.45
N ASP A 247 -45.56 17.29 17.33
CA ASP A 247 -45.80 18.69 16.94
C ASP A 247 -44.60 19.23 16.12
N SER A 248 -44.79 20.38 15.47
CA SER A 248 -43.77 20.96 14.58
C SER A 248 -42.43 21.22 15.28
N THR A 249 -42.48 21.63 16.55
CA THR A 249 -41.28 21.92 17.35
C THR A 249 -40.54 20.64 17.70
N GLY A 250 -41.24 19.62 18.20
CA GLY A 250 -40.68 18.31 18.50
C GLY A 250 -40.11 17.62 17.27
N LEU A 251 -40.85 17.63 16.15
CA LEU A 251 -40.39 17.04 14.90
C LEU A 251 -39.08 17.68 14.44
N LYS A 252 -38.98 19.02 14.46
CA LYS A 252 -37.75 19.72 14.10
C LYS A 252 -36.60 19.36 15.04
N TYR A 253 -36.81 19.46 16.35
CA TYR A 253 -35.78 19.21 17.36
C TYR A 253 -35.17 17.82 17.21
N TRP A 254 -35.99 16.77 17.18
CA TRP A 254 -35.50 15.40 17.11
C TRP A 254 -34.90 15.05 15.74
N THR A 255 -35.39 15.66 14.66
CA THR A 255 -34.79 15.50 13.33
C THR A 255 -33.38 16.09 13.29
N ASP A 256 -33.17 17.26 13.90
CA ASP A 256 -31.84 17.87 14.02
C ASP A 256 -30.94 17.06 14.97
N TRP A 257 -31.50 16.53 16.05
CA TRP A 257 -30.77 15.70 17.03
C TRP A 257 -30.23 14.40 16.41
N LEU A 258 -31.00 13.75 15.53
CA LEU A 258 -30.59 12.56 14.76
C LEU A 258 -29.45 12.81 13.76
N LYS A 259 -28.99 14.05 13.55
CA LYS A 259 -27.76 14.30 12.77
C LYS A 259 -26.50 13.80 13.50
N LYS A 260 -26.59 13.58 14.81
CA LYS A 260 -25.46 13.18 15.68
C LYS A 260 -25.74 11.92 16.50
N HIS A 261 -26.92 11.33 16.36
CA HIS A 261 -27.40 10.23 17.18
C HIS A 261 -28.24 9.26 16.34
N THR A 262 -28.49 8.09 16.90
CA THR A 262 -29.20 6.98 16.26
C THR A 262 -30.69 6.99 16.55
N ALA A 263 -31.46 6.28 15.71
CA ALA A 263 -32.88 6.06 15.96
C ALA A 263 -33.11 5.31 17.28
N ALA A 264 -32.26 4.34 17.64
CA ALA A 264 -32.37 3.61 18.92
C ALA A 264 -32.29 4.56 20.13
N GLU A 265 -31.29 5.45 20.14
CA GLU A 265 -31.15 6.42 21.23
C GLU A 265 -32.35 7.39 21.27
N LEU A 266 -32.94 7.75 20.13
CA LEU A 266 -34.18 8.55 20.10
C LEU A 266 -35.33 7.84 20.83
N TYR A 267 -35.52 6.53 20.61
CA TYR A 267 -36.56 5.76 21.30
C TYR A 267 -36.33 5.78 22.81
N ASP A 268 -35.08 5.58 23.27
CA ASP A 268 -34.73 5.63 24.68
C ASP A 268 -35.04 6.99 25.31
N GLN A 269 -34.69 8.09 24.62
CA GLN A 269 -34.98 9.45 25.09
C GLN A 269 -36.48 9.71 25.21
N LEU A 270 -37.27 9.30 24.22
CA LEU A 270 -38.74 9.48 24.27
C LEU A 270 -39.38 8.64 25.37
N VAL A 271 -38.90 7.41 25.61
CA VAL A 271 -39.38 6.56 26.72
C VAL A 271 -39.09 7.23 28.07
N ALA A 272 -37.90 7.81 28.23
CA ALA A 272 -37.52 8.53 29.44
C ALA A 272 -38.41 9.78 29.67
N LEU A 273 -38.71 10.54 28.62
CA LEU A 273 -39.59 11.71 28.69
C LEU A 273 -41.03 11.34 29.09
N LYS A 274 -41.58 10.27 28.51
CA LYS A 274 -42.93 9.78 28.85
C LYS A 274 -43.07 9.42 30.33
N LYS A 275 -42.05 8.79 30.92
CA LYS A 275 -42.04 8.44 32.35
C LYS A 275 -42.03 9.67 33.27
N LYS A 276 -41.38 10.76 32.86
CA LYS A 276 -41.31 12.01 33.64
C LYS A 276 -42.61 12.81 33.61
N GLY A 277 -43.36 12.76 32.51
CA GLY A 277 -44.66 13.47 32.38
C GLY A 277 -45.86 12.78 33.04
N ASN A 278 -45.69 11.56 33.56
CA ASN A 278 -46.72 10.79 34.27
C ASN A 278 -46.54 10.80 35.81
N LYS A 279 -45.65 11.66 36.32
CA LYS A 279 -45.52 11.99 37.75
C LYS A 279 -46.04 13.39 37.99
#